data_AF-A0A919I0C6-F1
#
_entry.id   AF-A0A919I0C6-F1
#
_cell.length_a   1.000
_cell.length_b   1.000
_cell.length_c   1.000
_cell.angle_alpha   90.00
_cell.angle_beta   90.00
_cell.angle_gamma   90.00
#
_symmetry.space_group_name_H-M   'P 1'
#
loop_
_entity.id
_entity.type
_entity.pdbx_description
1 polymer ?
#
loop_
_entity_poly.entity_id
_entity_poly.type
_entity_poly.pdbx_seq_one_letter_code
_entity_poly.pdbx_strand_id
1 'polypeptide(L)' 'MSVLIVGGGMTGATLALAISRLTGGALPVHLIEAQDPHSSRHRL' A
#
# COMPACT_ATOMS: atom_id res chain seq x y z
N MET A 1 14.24 -9.85 -3.99
CA MET A 1 14.14 -8.80 -2.95
C MET A 1 12.73 -8.24 -3.00
N SER A 2 12.08 -7.98 -1.86
CA SER A 2 10.72 -7.42 -1.81
C SER A 2 10.62 -6.41 -0.68
N VAL A 3 9.73 -5.41 -0.84
CA VAL A 3 9.50 -4.37 0.17
C VAL A 3 8.10 -4.52 0.75
N LEU A 4 8.01 -4.49 2.08
CA LEU A 4 6.76 -4.48 2.83
C LEU A 4 6.58 -3.10 3.46
N ILE A 5 5.44 -2.45 3.19
CA ILE A 5 5.06 -1.18 3.78
C ILE A 5 3.91 -1.45 4.76
N VAL A 6 4.13 -1.15 6.04
CA VAL A 6 3.10 -1.27 7.09
C VAL A 6 2.70 0.12 7.54
N GLY A 7 1.46 0.49 7.28
CA GLY A 7 0.95 1.85 7.46
C GLY A 7 0.25 2.34 6.19
N GLY A 8 -1.04 2.66 6.31
CA GLY A 8 -1.90 2.96 5.17
C GLY A 8 -2.24 4.44 4.98
N GLY A 9 -3.18 4.68 4.08
CA GLY A 9 -3.60 6.01 3.65
C GLY A 9 -2.68 6.58 2.56
N MET A 10 -2.71 7.90 2.41
CA MET A 10 -1.99 8.57 1.32
C MET A 10 -0.46 8.37 1.41
N THR A 11 0.11 8.30 2.60
CA THR A 11 1.56 8.12 2.78
C THR A 11 2.03 6.75 2.30
N GLY A 12 1.34 5.67 2.70
CA GLY A 12 1.67 4.31 2.29
C GLY A 12 1.55 4.12 0.78
N ALA A 13 0.46 4.62 0.19
CA ALA A 13 0.25 4.58 -1.26
C ALA A 13 1.28 5.41 -2.04
N THR A 14 1.62 6.60 -1.54
CA THR A 14 2.62 7.48 -2.19
C THR A 14 4.01 6.83 -2.17
N LEU A 15 4.39 6.23 -1.04
CA LEU A 15 5.66 5.53 -0.93
C LEU A 15 5.72 4.32 -1.87
N ALA A 16 4.64 3.51 -1.94
CA ALA A 16 4.56 2.38 -2.84
C ALA A 16 4.70 2.80 -4.32
N LEU A 17 4.03 3.90 -4.70
CA LEU A 17 4.11 4.46 -6.04
C LEU A 17 5.51 5.01 -6.36
N ALA A 18 6.15 5.69 -5.41
CA ALA A 18 7.50 6.21 -5.58
C ALA A 18 8.51 5.07 -5.81
N ILE A 19 8.43 4.00 -5.03
CA ILE A 19 9.30 2.82 -5.19
C ILE A 19 9.03 2.16 -6.54
N SER A 20 7.77 1.98 -6.94
CA SER A 20 7.42 1.43 -8.25
C SER A 20 8.02 2.27 -9.40
N ARG A 21 7.94 3.60 -9.30
CA ARG A 21 8.54 4.53 -10.29
C ARG A 21 10.07 4.44 -10.32
N LEU A 22 10.72 4.44 -9.17
CA LEU A 22 12.18 4.37 -9.07
C LEU A 22 12.76 3.03 -9.54
N THR A 23 11.98 1.96 -9.41
CA THR A 23 12.40 0.60 -9.78
C THR A 23 11.87 0.14 -11.13
N GLY A 24 11.09 0.99 -11.83
CA GLY A 24 10.42 0.62 -13.08
C GLY A 24 9.48 -0.57 -12.93
N GLY A 25 8.93 -0.79 -11.73
CA GLY A 25 8.08 -1.95 -11.42
C GLY A 25 8.83 -3.29 -11.26
N ALA A 26 10.17 -3.30 -11.29
CA ALA A 26 10.96 -4.52 -11.14
C ALA A 26 11.03 -5.03 -9.68
N LEU A 27 10.70 -4.19 -8.71
CA LEU A 27 10.72 -4.53 -7.29
C LEU A 27 9.29 -4.78 -6.78
N PRO A 28 8.97 -5.99 -6.30
CA PRO A 28 7.69 -6.26 -5.64
C PRO A 28 7.51 -5.41 -4.38
N VAL A 29 6.41 -4.66 -4.33
CA VAL A 29 6.00 -3.82 -3.18
C VAL A 29 4.63 -4.27 -2.68
N HIS A 30 4.55 -4.55 -1.38
CA HIS A 30 3.32 -4.94 -0.71
C HIS A 30 2.94 -3.87 0.33
N LEU A 31 1.73 -3.33 0.23
CA LEU A 31 1.18 -2.36 1.18
C LEU A 31 0.18 -3.06 2.10
N ILE A 32 0.44 -3.00 3.41
CA ILE A 32 -0.45 -3.50 4.46
C ILE A 32 -1.02 -2.28 5.20
N GLU A 33 -2.32 -2.11 5.07
CA GLU A 33 -3.07 -1.03 5.72
C GLU A 33 -3.93 -1.60 6.85
N ALA A 34 -3.99 -0.88 7.98
CA ALA A 34 -5.00 -1.16 8.99
C ALA A 34 -6.37 -0.78 8.40
N GLN A 35 -7.22 -1.78 8.21
CA GLN A 35 -8.64 -1.54 7.92
C GLN A 35 -9.38 -1.50 9.25
N ASP A 36 -10.18 -0.46 9.46
CA ASP A 36 -11.17 -0.48 10.53
C ASP A 36 -12.12 -1.66 10.25
N PRO A 37 -12.32 -2.59 11.20
CA PRO A 37 -13.21 -3.74 11.01
C PRO A 37 -14.63 -3.35 10.56
N HIS A 38 -15.05 -2.10 10.80
CA HIS A 38 -16.34 -1.57 10.37
C HIS A 38 -16.32 -0.81 9.04
N SER A 39 -15.15 -0.49 8.47
CA SER A 39 -15.04 0.21 7.18
C SER A 39 -15.44 -0.65 5.97
N SER A 40 -15.46 -1.98 6.11
CA SER A 40 -15.93 -2.89 5.05
C SER A 40 -17.46 -3.07 5.03
N ARG A 41 -18.22 -2.22 5.74
CA ARG A 41 -19.69 -2.25 5.67
C ARG A 41 -20.13 -1.79 4.28
N HIS A 42 -20.36 -2.77 3.41
CA HIS A 42 -20.94 -2.63 2.08
C HIS A 42 -22.15 -1.69 2.17
N ARG A 43 -22.01 -0.48 1.62
CA ARG A 43 -23.06 0.53 1.60
C ARG A 43 -24.09 0.08 0.56
N LEU A 44 -25.10 -0.66 1.03
CA LEU A 44 -26.37 -0.85 0.33
C LEU A 44 -27.14 0.46 0.30
#